data_AF-A0A397CN05-F1
#
_entry.id   AF-A0A397CN05-F1
#
_cell.length_a   1.000
_cell.length_b   1.000
_cell.length_c   1.000
_cell.angle_alpha   90.00
_cell.angle_beta   90.00
_cell.angle_gamma   90.00
#
_symmetry.space_group_name_H-M   'P 1'
#
loop_
_entity.id
_entity.type
_entity.pdbx_description
1 polymer ?
#
loop_
_entity_poly.entity_id
_entity_poly.type
_entity_poly.pdbx_seq_one_letter_code
_entity_poly.pdbx_strand_id
1 'polypeptide(L)'
;MRVKRTRLQPLASVSHAQYPSQAAEELDVLKAIVCRELSLDQLLDVTTSFEASPADILSCVLRVRDTSVAVVEAVATWRSFMVRPVPFLWRGVNYVHRMASDGDFVSKSTALHHALGFKLKRRNPFCTVPGLDAPWMQIPRDDPSAAGLTGDRLHKAAMCILEEEGRMGGPYKPPSTDARWAFMVQREAEHVTQLRFGKLNT
;
A
#
# COMPACT_ATOMS: atom_id res chain seq x y z
N MET A 1 -17.22 35.22 2.93
CA MET A 1 -16.15 34.20 2.88
C MET A 1 -16.32 33.38 1.61
N ARG A 2 -15.39 33.47 0.64
CA ARG A 2 -15.44 32.70 -0.62
C ARG A 2 -14.77 31.35 -0.41
N VAL A 3 -15.53 30.26 -0.55
CA VAL A 3 -15.00 28.90 -0.61
C VAL A 3 -14.13 28.77 -1.86
N LYS A 4 -12.81 28.65 -1.67
CA LYS A 4 -11.88 28.34 -2.75
C LYS A 4 -12.17 26.91 -3.21
N ARG A 5 -12.80 26.76 -4.39
CA ARG A 5 -12.88 25.47 -5.09
C ARG A 5 -11.46 24.95 -5.30
N THR A 6 -11.14 23.83 -4.67
CA THR A 6 -9.89 23.10 -4.87
C THR A 6 -9.80 22.73 -6.35
N ARG A 7 -8.86 23.32 -7.10
CA ARG A 7 -8.55 22.84 -8.45
C ARG A 7 -8.09 21.40 -8.29
N LEU A 8 -8.81 20.46 -8.91
CA LEU A 8 -8.29 19.14 -9.17
C LEU A 8 -6.96 19.35 -9.91
N GLN A 9 -5.86 18.97 -9.30
CA GLN A 9 -4.55 19.03 -9.95
C GLN A 9 -4.62 18.17 -11.21
N PRO A 10 -4.04 18.61 -12.35
CA PRO A 10 -3.92 17.76 -13.52
C PRO A 10 -3.28 16.45 -13.09
N LEU A 11 -3.87 15.31 -13.47
CA LEU A 11 -3.24 14.01 -13.32
C LEU A 11 -1.83 14.14 -13.90
N ALA A 12 -0.82 14.06 -13.03
CA ALA A 12 0.58 14.21 -13.39
C ALA A 12 0.88 13.34 -14.61
N SER A 13 1.64 13.89 -15.58
CA SER A 13 1.90 13.28 -16.88
C SER A 13 2.19 11.78 -16.74
N VAL A 14 1.19 10.97 -17.06
CA VAL A 14 1.35 9.53 -17.14
C VAL A 14 2.34 9.30 -18.28
N SER A 15 3.39 8.53 -17.99
CA SER A 15 4.46 8.22 -18.94
C SER A 15 3.84 7.84 -20.29
N HIS A 16 4.05 8.68 -21.30
CA HIS A 16 3.36 8.65 -22.58
C HIS A 16 3.14 7.23 -23.11
N ALA A 17 1.89 6.95 -23.46
CA ALA A 17 1.43 5.84 -24.30
C ALA A 17 2.43 5.55 -25.43
N GLN A 18 3.36 4.62 -25.20
CA GLN A 18 4.22 4.13 -26.28
C GLN A 18 3.43 3.27 -27.28
N TYR A 19 2.23 2.80 -26.91
CA TYR A 19 1.36 2.02 -27.76
C TYR A 19 -0.12 2.39 -27.54
N PRO A 20 -0.84 2.94 -28.53
CA PRO A 20 -2.28 3.20 -28.46
C PRO A 20 -3.10 1.96 -28.09
N SER A 21 -2.56 0.77 -28.37
CA SER A 21 -3.16 -0.53 -28.04
C SER A 21 -3.13 -0.88 -26.56
N GLN A 22 -2.54 -0.06 -25.68
CA GLN A 22 -2.41 -0.31 -24.24
C GLN A 22 -3.21 0.68 -23.37
N ALA A 23 -4.03 1.54 -23.99
CA ALA A 23 -4.76 2.58 -23.28
C ALA A 23 -5.81 2.01 -22.30
N ALA A 24 -6.37 0.82 -22.60
CA ALA A 24 -7.33 0.16 -21.72
C ALA A 24 -6.66 -0.41 -20.46
N GLU A 25 -5.53 -1.11 -20.63
CA GLU A 25 -4.75 -1.69 -19.55
C GLU A 25 -4.13 -0.60 -18.67
N GLU A 26 -3.63 0.49 -19.27
CA GLU A 26 -3.15 1.66 -18.53
C GLU A 26 -4.28 2.28 -17.69
N LEU A 27 -5.49 2.42 -18.25
CA LEU A 27 -6.64 2.91 -17.51
C LEU A 27 -7.00 1.99 -16.33
N ASP A 28 -6.89 0.67 -16.49
CA ASP A 28 -7.15 -0.28 -15.42
C ASP A 28 -6.10 -0.22 -14.31
N VAL A 29 -4.83 0.01 -14.65
CA VAL A 29 -3.79 0.32 -13.66
C VAL A 29 -4.15 1.60 -12.88
N LEU A 30 -4.54 2.67 -13.58
CA LEU A 30 -4.91 3.94 -12.94
C LEU A 30 -6.11 3.76 -11.98
N LYS A 31 -7.15 3.03 -12.40
CA LYS A 31 -8.30 2.72 -11.53
C LYS A 31 -7.86 1.92 -10.30
N ALA A 32 -7.04 0.88 -10.48
CA ALA A 32 -6.56 0.06 -9.39
C ALA A 32 -5.75 0.90 -8.37
N ILE A 33 -4.87 1.78 -8.86
CA ILE A 33 -4.09 2.70 -8.03
C ILE A 33 -5.01 3.62 -7.22
N VAL A 34 -6.00 4.24 -7.87
CA VAL A 34 -6.95 5.13 -7.18
C VAL A 34 -7.74 4.40 -6.10
N CYS A 35 -8.24 3.20 -6.40
CA CYS A 35 -8.95 2.37 -5.41
C CYS A 35 -8.06 2.02 -4.21
N ARG A 36 -6.78 1.73 -4.45
CA ARG A 36 -5.83 1.43 -3.39
C ARG A 36 -5.50 2.66 -2.52
N GLU A 37 -5.23 3.81 -3.15
CA GLU A 37 -4.93 5.05 -2.41
C GLU A 37 -6.13 5.45 -1.53
N LEU A 38 -7.36 5.35 -2.04
CA LEU A 38 -8.58 5.55 -1.26
C LEU A 38 -8.69 4.56 -0.09
N SER A 39 -8.34 3.29 -0.32
CA SER A 39 -8.38 2.27 0.73
C SER A 39 -7.36 2.51 1.83
N LEU A 40 -6.16 3.00 1.49
CA LEU A 40 -5.16 3.41 2.47
C LEU A 40 -5.60 4.62 3.30
N ASP A 41 -6.22 5.62 2.66
CA ASP A 41 -6.75 6.79 3.37
C ASP A 41 -7.89 6.39 4.31
N GLN A 42 -8.82 5.54 3.85
CA GLN A 42 -9.88 4.99 4.70
C GLN A 42 -9.32 4.18 5.88
N LEU A 43 -8.29 3.35 5.65
CA LEU A 43 -7.64 2.60 6.71
C LEU A 43 -6.99 3.55 7.73
N LEU A 44 -6.32 4.61 7.26
CA LEU A 44 -5.73 5.64 8.12
C LEU A 44 -6.79 6.32 8.98
N ASP A 45 -7.91 6.72 8.38
CA ASP A 45 -9.00 7.40 9.08
C ASP A 45 -9.60 6.50 10.17
N VAL A 46 -9.97 5.26 9.85
CA VAL A 46 -10.59 4.36 10.85
C VAL A 46 -9.61 4.03 11.98
N THR A 47 -8.33 3.85 11.68
CA THR A 47 -7.33 3.47 12.68
C THR A 47 -6.85 4.64 13.54
N THR A 48 -7.03 5.88 13.09
CA THR A 48 -6.69 7.10 13.86
C THR A 48 -7.91 7.75 14.53
N SER A 49 -9.11 7.23 14.31
CA SER A 49 -10.31 7.59 15.06
C SER A 49 -10.28 7.05 16.50
N PHE A 50 -9.65 5.88 16.70
CA PHE A 50 -9.67 5.11 17.96
C PHE A 50 -11.07 4.70 18.47
N GLU A 51 -12.11 4.95 17.69
CA GLU A 51 -13.52 4.65 18.01
C GLU A 51 -14.10 3.55 17.09
N ALA A 52 -13.42 3.24 15.98
CA ALA A 52 -13.86 2.23 15.03
C ALA A 52 -13.92 0.82 15.64
N SER A 53 -14.92 0.04 15.25
CA SER A 53 -15.03 -1.34 15.71
C SER A 53 -13.92 -2.21 15.09
N PRO A 54 -13.51 -3.31 15.75
CA PRO A 54 -12.56 -4.26 15.16
C PRO A 54 -12.99 -4.78 13.78
N ALA A 55 -14.30 -4.93 13.55
CA ALA A 55 -14.87 -5.37 12.27
C ALA A 55 -14.68 -4.35 11.15
N ASP A 56 -14.82 -3.05 11.44
CA ASP A 56 -14.61 -1.98 10.47
C ASP A 56 -13.12 -1.87 10.08
N ILE A 57 -12.23 -1.96 11.08
CA ILE A 57 -10.78 -1.98 10.85
C ILE A 57 -10.42 -3.18 9.98
N LEU A 58 -10.90 -4.38 10.31
CA LEU A 58 -10.63 -5.59 9.55
C LEU A 58 -11.14 -5.48 8.10
N SER A 59 -12.33 -4.90 7.91
CA SER A 59 -12.90 -4.65 6.58
C SER A 59 -12.02 -3.73 5.74
N CYS A 60 -11.46 -2.67 6.34
CA CYS A 60 -10.53 -1.76 5.66
C CYS A 60 -9.18 -2.46 5.36
N VAL A 61 -8.67 -3.29 6.27
CA VAL A 61 -7.47 -4.09 6.04
C VAL A 61 -7.64 -5.05 4.87
N LEU A 62 -8.76 -5.75 4.78
CA LEU A 62 -9.07 -6.64 3.65
C LEU A 62 -9.18 -5.85 2.34
N ARG A 63 -9.80 -4.67 2.37
CA ARG A 63 -9.88 -3.79 1.18
C ARG A 63 -8.50 -3.32 0.71
N VAL A 64 -7.62 -2.94 1.63
CA VAL A 64 -6.22 -2.59 1.28
C VAL A 64 -5.51 -3.79 0.68
N ARG A 65 -5.68 -4.98 1.23
CA ARG A 65 -5.11 -6.22 0.66
C ARG A 65 -5.58 -6.46 -0.77
N ASP A 66 -6.89 -6.45 -0.99
CA ASP A 66 -7.47 -6.75 -2.31
C ASP A 66 -7.08 -5.72 -3.36
N THR A 67 -7.11 -4.43 -3.00
CA THR A 67 -6.71 -3.34 -3.90
C THR A 67 -5.19 -3.32 -4.15
N SER A 68 -4.36 -3.70 -3.18
CA SER A 68 -2.92 -3.93 -3.40
C SER A 68 -2.67 -5.05 -4.41
N VAL A 69 -3.36 -6.18 -4.29
CA VAL A 69 -3.23 -7.28 -5.27
C VAL A 69 -3.70 -6.81 -6.66
N ALA A 70 -4.84 -6.12 -6.73
CA ALA A 70 -5.39 -5.63 -7.99
C ALA A 70 -4.42 -4.68 -8.73
N VAL A 71 -3.70 -3.82 -8.00
CA VAL A 71 -2.66 -2.97 -8.62
C VAL A 71 -1.55 -3.80 -9.23
N VAL A 72 -1.01 -4.76 -8.48
CA VAL A 72 0.11 -5.59 -8.96
C VAL A 72 -0.30 -6.39 -10.19
N GLU A 73 -1.51 -6.95 -10.20
CA GLU A 73 -2.04 -7.67 -11.35
C GLU A 73 -2.30 -6.79 -12.55
N ALA A 74 -2.89 -5.60 -12.35
CA ALA A 74 -3.11 -4.66 -13.44
C ALA A 74 -1.77 -4.23 -14.08
N VAL A 75 -0.74 -3.95 -13.26
CA VAL A 75 0.59 -3.60 -13.76
C VAL A 75 1.26 -4.77 -14.47
N ALA A 76 1.10 -6.00 -13.96
CA ALA A 76 1.61 -7.20 -14.62
C ALA A 76 0.95 -7.42 -15.99
N THR A 77 -0.38 -7.28 -16.08
CA THR A 77 -1.14 -7.36 -17.33
C THR A 77 -0.70 -6.28 -18.32
N TRP A 78 -0.60 -5.03 -17.87
CA TRP A 78 -0.12 -3.92 -18.69
C TRP A 78 1.28 -4.17 -19.25
N ARG A 79 2.18 -4.79 -18.46
CA ARG A 79 3.54 -5.16 -18.87
C ARG A 79 3.62 -6.39 -19.77
N SER A 80 2.59 -7.24 -19.81
CA SER A 80 2.67 -8.57 -20.44
C SER A 80 3.02 -8.54 -21.94
N PHE A 81 2.73 -7.43 -22.62
CA PHE A 81 3.02 -7.22 -24.04
C PHE A 81 4.35 -6.51 -24.30
N MET A 82 5.12 -6.18 -23.25
CA MET A 82 6.37 -5.43 -23.36
C MET A 82 7.56 -6.37 -23.46
N VAL A 83 8.38 -6.20 -24.51
CA VAL A 83 9.67 -6.92 -24.63
C VAL A 83 10.63 -6.54 -23.50
N ARG A 84 10.58 -5.29 -23.03
CA ARG A 84 11.32 -4.80 -21.87
C ARG A 84 10.34 -4.07 -20.94
N PRO A 85 9.90 -4.71 -19.84
CA PRO A 85 8.98 -4.09 -18.90
C PRO A 85 9.54 -2.80 -18.30
N VAL A 86 8.78 -1.71 -18.39
CA VAL A 86 9.12 -0.41 -17.79
C VAL A 86 8.36 -0.18 -16.48
N PRO A 87 8.85 0.68 -15.57
CA PRO A 87 8.11 1.08 -14.37
C PRO A 87 6.82 1.82 -14.71
N PHE A 88 5.72 1.47 -14.03
CA PHE A 88 4.51 2.30 -14.09
C PHE A 88 4.68 3.48 -13.15
N LEU A 89 4.76 4.69 -13.71
CA LEU A 89 5.00 5.92 -12.96
C LEU A 89 3.68 6.56 -12.54
N TRP A 90 3.44 6.65 -11.24
CA TRP A 90 2.37 7.44 -10.66
C TRP A 90 2.95 8.67 -9.97
N ARG A 91 2.61 9.86 -10.48
CA ARG A 91 3.18 11.14 -10.01
C ARG A 91 4.72 11.12 -9.99
N GLY A 92 5.32 10.53 -11.03
CA GLY A 92 6.77 10.44 -11.19
C GLY A 92 7.46 9.36 -10.37
N VAL A 93 6.72 8.52 -9.63
CA VAL A 93 7.29 7.44 -8.79
C VAL A 93 6.85 6.08 -9.31
N ASN A 94 7.77 5.12 -9.37
CA ASN A 94 7.44 3.72 -9.64
C ASN A 94 6.48 3.19 -8.55
N TYR A 95 5.22 2.99 -8.91
CA TYR A 95 4.18 2.74 -7.92
C TYR A 95 4.34 1.37 -7.24
N VAL A 96 4.65 0.31 -8.01
CA VAL A 96 4.87 -1.04 -7.46
C VAL A 96 6.06 -1.06 -6.50
N HIS A 97 7.12 -0.31 -6.82
CA HIS A 97 8.27 -0.16 -5.91
C HIS A 97 7.85 0.57 -4.62
N ARG A 98 7.11 1.68 -4.74
CA ARG A 98 6.59 2.45 -3.59
C ARG A 98 5.69 1.64 -2.67
N MET A 99 4.87 0.73 -3.23
CA MET A 99 3.96 -0.12 -2.45
C MET A 99 4.67 -0.93 -1.37
N ALA A 100 5.97 -1.22 -1.54
CA ALA A 100 6.73 -1.95 -0.55
C ALA A 100 6.77 -1.25 0.82
N SER A 101 6.54 0.06 0.94
CA SER A 101 6.56 0.75 2.25
C SER A 101 5.59 1.92 2.41
N ASP A 102 4.77 2.27 1.41
CA ASP A 102 3.78 3.36 1.54
C ASP A 102 2.64 3.08 2.55
N GLY A 103 2.45 1.80 2.91
CA GLY A 103 1.56 1.36 3.98
C GLY A 103 2.23 1.30 5.35
N ASP A 104 3.51 1.65 5.50
CA ASP A 104 4.26 1.41 6.75
C ASP A 104 3.64 2.08 7.98
N PHE A 105 2.87 3.16 7.81
CA PHE A 105 2.17 3.83 8.91
C PHE A 105 1.32 2.85 9.74
N VAL A 106 0.77 1.79 9.13
CA VAL A 106 -0.03 0.77 9.85
C VAL A 106 0.76 0.08 10.95
N SER A 107 2.10 0.01 10.83
CA SER A 107 2.97 -0.58 11.84
C SER A 107 3.02 0.22 13.15
N LYS A 108 2.44 1.43 13.16
CA LYS A 108 2.34 2.28 14.35
C LYS A 108 0.96 2.24 15.00
N SER A 109 -0.05 1.72 14.30
CA SER A 109 -1.43 1.75 14.80
C SER A 109 -1.66 0.71 15.91
N THR A 110 -1.96 1.19 17.11
CA THR A 110 -2.34 0.35 18.25
C THR A 110 -3.73 -0.23 18.06
N ALA A 111 -4.68 0.57 17.58
CA ALA A 111 -6.05 0.14 17.26
C ALA A 111 -6.07 -1.01 16.24
N LEU A 112 -5.28 -0.90 15.17
CA LEU A 112 -5.15 -1.96 14.18
C LEU A 112 -4.57 -3.24 14.77
N HIS A 113 -3.49 -3.14 15.53
CA HIS A 113 -2.87 -4.31 16.15
C HIS A 113 -3.80 -5.02 17.14
N HIS A 114 -4.61 -4.25 17.87
CA HIS A 114 -5.64 -4.79 18.75
C HIS A 114 -6.72 -5.52 17.94
N ALA A 115 -7.21 -4.93 16.85
CA ALA A 115 -8.22 -5.55 16.00
C ALA A 115 -7.73 -6.85 15.33
N LEU A 116 -6.46 -6.91 14.93
CA LEU A 116 -5.86 -8.10 14.32
C LEU A 116 -5.42 -9.17 15.33
N GLY A 117 -5.20 -8.79 16.60
CA GLY A 117 -4.60 -9.66 17.61
C GLY A 117 -3.09 -9.88 17.44
N PHE A 118 -2.44 -9.20 16.49
CA PHE A 118 -0.99 -9.26 16.25
C PHE A 118 -0.46 -7.96 15.66
N LYS A 119 0.87 -7.79 15.67
CA LYS A 119 1.53 -6.59 15.14
C LYS A 119 1.87 -6.75 13.67
N LEU A 120 1.45 -5.81 12.83
CA LEU A 120 1.96 -5.69 11.46
C LEU A 120 3.33 -5.02 11.52
N LYS A 121 4.31 -5.65 10.89
CA LYS A 121 5.62 -5.04 10.66
C LYS A 121 5.53 -4.10 9.46
N ARG A 122 6.51 -3.20 9.37
CA ARG A 122 6.78 -2.45 8.14
C ARG A 122 7.01 -3.41 6.97
N ARG A 123 6.97 -2.86 5.76
CA ARG A 123 7.13 -3.57 4.51
C ARG A 123 6.09 -4.67 4.32
N ASN A 124 4.82 -4.25 4.42
CA ASN A 124 3.68 -5.14 4.41
C ASN A 124 2.50 -4.60 3.59
N PRO A 125 2.63 -4.48 2.25
CA PRO A 125 1.61 -3.93 1.36
C PRO A 125 0.26 -4.65 1.39
N PHE A 126 0.23 -5.90 1.85
CA PHE A 126 -0.95 -6.77 1.84
C PHE A 126 -1.57 -6.96 3.22
N CYS A 127 -1.00 -6.33 4.26
CA CYS A 127 -1.43 -6.48 5.65
C CYS A 127 -1.60 -7.97 6.05
N THR A 128 -0.58 -8.78 5.77
CA THR A 128 -0.54 -10.22 6.04
C THR A 128 0.54 -10.57 7.05
N VAL A 129 0.47 -11.78 7.62
CA VAL A 129 1.63 -12.39 8.28
C VAL A 129 2.08 -13.53 7.39
N PRO A 130 3.28 -13.46 6.81
CA PRO A 130 4.33 -12.47 7.02
C PRO A 130 4.16 -11.23 6.12
N GLY A 131 4.99 -10.22 6.38
CA GLY A 131 5.30 -9.15 5.41
C GLY A 131 6.45 -9.53 4.46
N LEU A 132 6.88 -8.60 3.62
CA LEU A 132 7.90 -8.83 2.57
C LEU A 132 9.27 -9.23 3.12
N ASP A 133 9.61 -8.78 4.33
CA ASP A 133 10.92 -9.05 4.95
C ASP A 133 11.03 -10.44 5.59
N ALA A 134 10.01 -11.30 5.49
CA ALA A 134 10.14 -12.65 6.01
C ALA A 134 11.16 -13.47 5.20
N PRO A 135 12.04 -14.26 5.87
CA PRO A 135 13.08 -15.02 5.20
C PRO A 135 12.54 -15.96 4.11
N TRP A 136 11.37 -16.55 4.34
CA TRP A 136 10.75 -17.48 3.41
C TRP A 136 10.00 -16.82 2.25
N MET A 137 9.81 -15.50 2.27
CA MET A 137 9.37 -14.73 1.10
C MET A 137 10.52 -14.51 0.11
N GLN A 138 11.76 -14.79 0.50
CA GLN A 138 12.93 -14.72 -0.37
C GLN A 138 13.27 -16.08 -1.02
N ILE A 139 12.44 -17.11 -0.79
CA ILE A 139 12.63 -18.43 -1.40
C ILE A 139 12.28 -18.32 -2.89
N PRO A 140 13.17 -18.74 -3.80
CA PRO A 140 12.93 -18.69 -5.25
C PRO A 140 11.67 -19.45 -5.68
N ARG A 141 11.01 -18.95 -6.73
CA ARG A 141 9.79 -19.50 -7.34
C ARG A 141 9.91 -20.99 -7.74
N ASP A 142 11.13 -21.46 -7.97
CA ASP A 142 11.44 -22.81 -8.44
C ASP A 142 11.62 -23.84 -7.30
N ASP A 143 11.44 -23.44 -6.03
CA ASP A 143 11.50 -24.39 -4.92
C ASP A 143 10.18 -25.18 -4.82
N PRO A 144 10.19 -26.51 -5.08
CA PRO A 144 8.99 -27.33 -5.02
C PRO A 144 8.36 -27.39 -3.61
N SER A 145 9.09 -26.99 -2.56
CA SER A 145 8.55 -26.90 -1.19
C SER A 145 7.65 -25.67 -0.95
N ALA A 146 7.75 -24.64 -1.79
CA ALA A 146 6.93 -23.42 -1.68
C ALA A 146 5.50 -23.60 -2.23
N ALA A 147 5.25 -24.64 -3.03
CA ALA A 147 3.99 -24.88 -3.74
C ALA A 147 2.78 -25.19 -2.83
N GLY A 148 3.01 -25.51 -1.55
CA GLY A 148 1.96 -25.97 -0.63
C GLY A 148 1.46 -24.96 0.40
N LEU A 149 2.11 -23.80 0.54
CA LEU A 149 1.88 -22.89 1.68
C LEU A 149 1.07 -21.65 1.25
N THR A 150 -0.24 -21.85 1.05
CA THR A 150 -1.31 -20.84 1.14
C THR A 150 -1.19 -19.57 0.26
N GLY A 151 -1.94 -19.57 -0.85
CA GLY A 151 -2.47 -18.36 -1.49
C GLY A 151 -1.66 -17.86 -2.69
N ASP A 152 -1.64 -18.64 -3.77
CA ASP A 152 -0.94 -18.39 -5.03
C ASP A 152 -0.95 -16.91 -5.48
N ARG A 153 -2.10 -16.24 -5.38
CA ARG A 153 -2.29 -14.85 -5.80
C ARG A 153 -1.52 -13.81 -4.96
N LEU A 154 -1.57 -13.93 -3.62
CA LEU A 154 -0.88 -12.99 -2.71
C LEU A 154 0.64 -13.16 -2.78
N HIS A 155 1.09 -14.42 -2.82
CA HIS A 155 2.51 -14.72 -2.95
C HIS A 155 3.05 -14.20 -4.29
N LYS A 156 2.36 -14.46 -5.41
CA LYS A 156 2.71 -13.90 -6.73
C LYS A 156 2.79 -12.37 -6.69
N ALA A 157 1.82 -11.70 -6.07
CA ALA A 157 1.82 -10.25 -5.97
C ALA A 157 3.01 -9.72 -5.15
N ALA A 158 3.35 -10.39 -4.05
CA ALA A 158 4.53 -10.06 -3.25
C ALA A 158 5.84 -10.28 -4.02
N MET A 159 5.95 -11.38 -4.77
CA MET A 159 7.13 -11.64 -5.60
C MET A 159 7.30 -10.57 -6.67
N CYS A 160 6.21 -10.09 -7.29
CA CYS A 160 6.29 -8.98 -8.24
C CYS A 160 6.86 -7.70 -7.61
N ILE A 161 6.55 -7.39 -6.34
CA ILE A 161 7.12 -6.23 -5.64
C ILE A 161 8.61 -6.44 -5.36
N LEU A 162 9.01 -7.63 -4.89
CA LEU A 162 10.42 -7.95 -4.61
C LEU A 162 11.27 -7.95 -5.89
N GLU A 163 10.74 -8.48 -7.00
CA GLU A 163 11.39 -8.40 -8.31
C GLU A 163 11.57 -6.94 -8.74
N GLU A 164 10.58 -6.08 -8.51
CA GLU A 164 10.67 -4.65 -8.81
C GLU A 164 11.73 -3.96 -7.96
N GLU A 165 11.84 -4.29 -6.68
CA GLU A 165 12.94 -3.81 -5.82
C GLU A 165 14.31 -4.24 -6.35
N GLY A 166 14.45 -5.50 -6.79
CA GLY A 166 15.66 -5.98 -7.45
C GLY A 166 16.03 -5.15 -8.68
N ARG A 167 15.05 -4.83 -9.55
CA ARG A 167 15.25 -3.96 -10.73
C ARG A 167 15.67 -2.55 -10.35
N MET A 168 15.17 -2.03 -9.23
CA MET A 168 15.47 -0.68 -8.74
C MET A 168 16.74 -0.60 -7.86
N GLY A 169 17.46 -1.72 -7.66
CA GLY A 169 18.68 -1.76 -6.87
C GLY A 169 18.45 -1.84 -5.35
N GLY A 170 17.25 -2.21 -4.91
CA GLY A 170 16.93 -2.50 -3.52
C GLY A 170 15.60 -1.93 -3.03
N PRO A 171 15.39 -1.97 -1.70
CA PRO A 171 14.16 -1.52 -1.05
C PRO A 171 13.79 -0.07 -1.38
N TYR A 172 12.50 0.19 -1.59
CA TYR A 172 12.03 1.56 -1.74
C TYR A 172 12.30 2.36 -0.45
N LYS A 173 12.85 3.56 -0.63
CA LYS A 173 13.12 4.50 0.47
C LYS A 173 12.05 5.58 0.41
N PRO A 174 11.04 5.56 1.30
CA PRO A 174 10.03 6.60 1.32
C PRO A 174 10.67 7.95 1.64
N PRO A 175 10.09 9.06 1.14
CA PRO A 175 10.52 10.39 1.55
C PRO A 175 10.49 10.50 3.08
N SER A 176 11.43 11.25 3.67
CA SER A 176 11.42 11.53 5.12
C SER A 176 10.14 12.24 5.58
N THR A 177 9.34 12.76 4.64
CA THR A 177 8.09 13.48 4.83
C THR A 177 6.85 12.66 4.44
N ASP A 178 6.85 11.33 4.60
CA ASP A 178 5.64 10.53 4.36
C ASP A 178 4.50 11.03 5.27
N ALA A 179 3.47 11.58 4.64
CA ALA A 179 2.39 12.30 5.34
C ALA A 179 1.53 11.34 6.18
N ARG A 180 1.26 10.13 5.69
CA ARG A 180 0.43 9.14 6.43
C ARG A 180 1.17 8.65 7.66
N TRP A 181 2.48 8.39 7.53
CA TRP A 181 3.34 8.02 8.65
C TRP A 181 3.37 9.12 9.72
N ALA A 182 3.66 10.36 9.33
CA ALA A 182 3.73 11.49 10.25
C ALA A 182 2.39 11.69 10.98
N PHE A 183 1.28 11.66 10.24
CA PHE A 183 -0.07 11.79 10.79
C PHE A 183 -0.41 10.67 11.79
N MET A 184 -0.15 9.41 11.44
CA MET A 184 -0.38 8.27 12.34
C MET A 184 0.43 8.40 13.64
N VAL A 185 1.73 8.72 13.53
CA VAL A 185 2.58 8.88 14.72
C VAL A 185 2.07 10.00 15.62
N GLN A 186 1.64 11.12 15.04
CA GLN A 186 1.06 12.22 15.79
C GLN A 186 -0.24 11.79 16.50
N ARG A 187 -1.17 11.14 15.80
CA ARG A 187 -2.46 10.71 16.35
C ARG A 187 -2.29 9.68 17.49
N GLU A 188 -1.37 8.74 17.35
CA GLU A 188 -1.01 7.81 18.42
C GLU A 188 -0.45 8.53 19.65
N ALA A 189 0.44 9.51 19.46
CA ALA A 189 0.99 10.28 20.57
C ALA A 189 -0.08 11.10 21.30
N GLU A 190 -1.00 11.73 20.56
CA GLU A 190 -2.15 12.44 21.10
C GLU A 190 -3.06 11.50 21.90
N HIS A 191 -3.39 10.32 21.35
CA HIS A 191 -4.24 9.34 22.01
C HIS A 191 -3.63 8.81 23.30
N VAL A 192 -2.34 8.46 23.29
CA VAL A 192 -1.61 8.04 24.50
C VAL A 192 -1.59 9.16 25.55
N THR A 193 -1.43 10.41 25.13
CA THR A 193 -1.46 11.56 26.05
C THR A 193 -2.85 11.72 26.67
N GLN A 194 -3.92 11.62 25.88
CA GLN A 194 -5.29 11.68 26.37
C GLN A 194 -5.63 10.55 27.34
N LEU A 195 -5.16 9.33 27.08
CA LEU A 195 -5.34 8.19 27.99
C LEU A 195 -4.63 8.40 29.34
N ARG A 196 -3.46 9.06 29.33
CA ARG A 196 -2.65 9.29 30.53
C ARG A 196 -3.14 10.46 31.38
N PHE A 197 -3.54 11.55 30.75
CA PHE A 197 -3.83 12.82 31.44
C PHE A 197 -5.30 13.25 31.36
N GLY A 198 -6.16 12.46 30.71
CA GLY A 198 -7.54 12.83 30.42
C GLY A 198 -7.66 13.76 29.20
N LYS A 199 -8.89 14.05 28.77
CA LYS A 199 -9.13 15.09 27.75
C LYS A 199 -8.79 16.44 28.38
N LEU A 200 -7.81 17.15 27.80
CA LEU A 200 -7.58 18.56 28.13
C LEU A 200 -8.84 19.33 27.71
N ASN A 201 -9.63 19.76 28.68
CA ASN A 201 -10.76 20.65 28.44
C ASN A 201 -10.19 22.02 28.03
N THR A 202 -10.21 22.32 26.73
CA THR A 202 -10.07 23.68 26.18
C THR A 202 -11.29 24.01 25.36
#